data_AF-A0A5D2SA92-F1
#
_entry.id   AF-A0A5D2SA92-F1
#
_cell.length_a   1.000
_cell.length_b   1.000
_cell.length_c   1.000
_cell.angle_alpha   90.00
_cell.angle_beta   90.00
_cell.angle_gamma   90.00
#
_symmetry.space_group_name_H-M   'P 1'
#
loop_
_entity.id
_entity.type
_entity.pdbx_description
1 polymer ?
#
loop_
_entity_poly.entity_id
_entity_poly.type
_entity_poly.pdbx_seq_one_letter_code
_entity_poly.pdbx_strand_id
1 'polypeptide(L)'
;MTRISRTFGDTMKKEAVPAVSADVIFASTSSRFPSYRIGSNNQIIDAKENPKVLSMKEVVARETALLLEQQQRLSVRDLASKFEKGLAAAAKLSEEAKLREAASLEKHILLKKLRDALESLKGRVAGRNKDDVVEAIAMVEALAVQLTQREGELIQEKAEVKKLANFLKQASQDAKKLVDEERAFARAEIENARAAVQRVEEALQEHEKMSRATGKQDLEELMKEVQEARRIIMLHQPSKVMDMEHELCALRIQLAEKSKRSLLLQKELARSKGVKDNLSNLYELDGAETLGSYLRIKPCSDIAPELSKCSIQWYRVSSEGGKKELISGACKSVYAPEPFDVGRSLQAEIIYDGQLIKLTTTGAIDPAAGLGNYVEALVRKHDVEFNVIVTQMNGVDQPSESIHVLHVGKMRMKLRKGKTAIAKEYYSSAMQLCGVRGGGNAAAQALFWLAKKGFSVVLAFESERDRNAAIMLARRFAFDCNIMLAGPDDRTSLET
;
A
#
# COMPACT_ATOMS: atom_id res chain seq x y z
N MET A 1 22.97 17.28 -45.17
CA MET A 1 21.50 17.36 -45.29
C MET A 1 20.89 17.17 -43.92
N THR A 2 19.90 17.98 -43.62
CA THR A 2 19.45 18.39 -42.29
C THR A 2 18.49 17.38 -41.66
N ARG A 3 18.61 17.20 -40.33
CA ARG A 3 17.65 16.53 -39.45
C ARG A 3 16.33 17.31 -39.46
N ILE A 4 15.19 16.65 -39.70
CA ILE A 4 13.85 17.20 -39.42
C ILE A 4 13.03 16.16 -38.66
N SER A 5 12.77 16.48 -37.40
CA SER A 5 11.81 15.85 -36.51
C SER A 5 10.39 16.16 -36.99
N ARG A 6 9.55 15.15 -37.24
CA ARG A 6 8.11 15.34 -37.45
C ARG A 6 7.37 15.09 -36.14
N THR A 7 6.87 16.18 -35.57
CA THR A 7 5.80 16.22 -34.58
C THR A 7 4.49 15.83 -35.28
N PHE A 8 3.91 14.69 -34.92
CA PHE A 8 2.51 14.40 -35.21
C PHE A 8 1.65 14.96 -34.08
N GLY A 9 1.10 16.16 -34.29
CA GLY A 9 -0.11 16.58 -33.61
C GLY A 9 -1.27 15.92 -34.34
N ASP A 10 -1.95 14.98 -33.69
CA ASP A 10 -3.19 14.43 -34.22
C ASP A 10 -4.37 15.05 -33.46
N THR A 11 -5.11 15.83 -34.23
CA THR A 11 -6.42 16.39 -33.94
C THR A 11 -7.42 15.29 -33.60
N MET A 12 -7.72 15.10 -32.31
CA MET A 12 -8.93 14.37 -31.93
C MET A 12 -10.16 15.20 -32.32
N LYS A 13 -10.84 14.72 -33.37
CA LYS A 13 -12.19 15.13 -33.75
C LYS A 13 -13.11 14.98 -32.54
N LYS A 14 -13.73 16.08 -32.11
CA LYS A 14 -14.87 16.05 -31.17
C LYS A 14 -16.06 15.43 -31.88
N GLU A 15 -16.26 14.13 -31.69
CA GLU A 15 -17.58 13.52 -31.91
C GLU A 15 -18.50 14.00 -30.78
N ALA A 16 -19.56 14.71 -31.17
CA ALA A 16 -20.57 15.22 -30.26
C ALA A 16 -21.40 14.05 -29.72
N VAL A 17 -21.18 13.70 -28.45
CA VAL A 17 -22.07 12.82 -27.68
C VAL A 17 -23.34 13.62 -27.35
N PRO A 18 -24.56 13.06 -27.51
CA PRO A 18 -25.79 13.77 -27.20
C PRO A 18 -25.84 14.11 -25.71
N ALA A 19 -26.18 15.36 -25.38
CA ALA A 19 -26.38 15.80 -24.01
C ALA A 19 -27.60 15.08 -23.41
N VAL A 20 -27.35 14.28 -22.37
CA VAL A 20 -28.39 13.63 -21.56
C VAL A 20 -28.92 14.66 -20.56
N SER A 21 -30.25 14.67 -20.41
CA SER A 21 -31.13 15.59 -19.66
C SER A 21 -30.56 16.33 -18.45
N ALA A 22 -30.88 17.61 -18.38
CA ALA A 22 -30.42 18.62 -17.42
C ALA A 22 -31.04 18.53 -15.99
N ASP A 23 -31.63 17.40 -15.60
CA ASP A 23 -32.36 17.27 -14.32
C ASP A 23 -31.66 16.36 -13.30
N VAL A 24 -30.33 16.33 -13.32
CA VAL A 24 -29.54 15.74 -12.22
C VAL A 24 -28.70 16.85 -11.58
N ILE A 25 -29.27 17.45 -10.52
CA ILE A 25 -28.48 18.30 -9.63
C ILE A 25 -27.59 17.38 -8.79
N PHE A 26 -26.35 17.17 -9.24
CA PHE A 26 -25.31 16.70 -8.35
C PHE A 26 -25.14 17.78 -7.27
N ALA A 27 -25.51 17.45 -6.03
CA ALA A 27 -25.30 18.32 -4.88
C ALA A 27 -23.83 18.80 -4.91
N SER A 28 -23.64 20.08 -5.21
CA SER A 28 -22.34 20.67 -5.53
C SER A 28 -21.47 20.89 -4.28
N THR A 29 -21.62 20.04 -3.26
CA THR A 29 -20.85 20.07 -2.01
C THR A 29 -19.72 19.04 -2.00
N SER A 30 -19.61 18.20 -3.04
CA SER A 30 -18.58 17.15 -3.15
C SER A 30 -17.48 17.43 -4.17
N SER A 31 -17.42 18.62 -4.80
CA SER A 31 -16.32 18.98 -5.71
C SER A 31 -15.12 19.54 -4.95
N ARG A 32 -14.45 18.70 -4.15
CA ARG A 32 -13.07 18.97 -3.77
C ARG A 32 -12.20 17.84 -4.26
N PHE A 33 -11.35 18.15 -5.23
CA PHE A 33 -10.21 17.32 -5.59
C PHE A 33 -9.45 16.91 -4.31
N PRO A 34 -8.98 15.65 -4.20
CA PRO A 34 -8.17 15.22 -3.07
C PRO A 34 -6.96 16.15 -2.95
N SER A 35 -6.86 16.88 -1.84
CA SER A 35 -5.73 17.74 -1.58
C SER A 35 -4.57 16.89 -1.07
N TYR A 36 -3.84 16.24 -1.98
CA TYR A 36 -2.56 15.65 -1.63
C TYR A 36 -1.48 16.74 -1.60
N ARG A 37 -0.56 16.67 -0.64
CA ARG A 37 0.70 17.42 -0.71
C ARG A 37 1.81 16.43 -1.07
N ILE A 38 2.55 16.74 -2.12
CA ILE A 38 3.76 16.01 -2.51
C ILE A 38 4.88 16.45 -1.55
N GLY A 39 5.37 15.53 -0.73
CA GLY A 39 6.56 15.76 0.08
C GLY A 39 7.86 15.60 -0.74
N SER A 40 8.99 16.01 -0.17
CA SER A 40 10.31 15.77 -0.76
C SER A 40 10.49 14.28 -1.08
N ASN A 41 10.89 13.95 -2.32
CA ASN A 41 10.97 12.59 -2.91
C ASN A 41 9.68 12.01 -3.52
N ASN A 42 8.73 12.84 -3.96
CA ASN A 42 7.55 12.42 -4.72
C ASN A 42 6.64 11.40 -4.02
N GLN A 43 6.64 11.35 -2.68
CA GLN A 43 5.68 10.53 -1.93
C GLN A 43 4.41 11.32 -1.62
N ILE A 44 3.26 10.71 -1.89
CA ILE A 44 1.92 11.23 -1.57
C ILE A 44 1.71 11.04 -0.08
N ILE A 45 1.58 12.14 0.68
CA ILE A 45 1.24 12.09 2.10
C ILE A 45 -0.27 12.30 2.23
N ASP A 46 -1.00 11.25 2.62
CA ASP A 46 -2.42 11.35 2.94
C ASP A 46 -2.60 12.17 4.23
N ALA A 47 -3.33 13.27 4.12
CA ALA A 47 -3.67 14.10 5.26
C ALA A 47 -4.63 13.32 6.19
N LYS A 48 -4.29 13.28 7.48
CA LYS A 48 -5.04 12.63 8.58
C LYS A 48 -6.57 12.64 8.39
N GLU A 49 -7.16 11.47 8.62
CA GLU A 49 -8.60 11.20 8.67
C GLU A 49 -9.42 12.22 9.49
N ASN A 50 -10.33 12.94 8.82
CA ASN A 50 -11.80 12.93 8.98
C ASN A 50 -12.41 14.28 8.56
N PRO A 51 -13.49 14.26 7.76
CA PRO A 51 -14.80 13.96 8.32
C PRO A 51 -15.55 12.84 7.58
N LYS A 52 -16.02 11.84 8.35
CA LYS A 52 -17.09 10.86 8.04
C LYS A 52 -17.56 10.85 6.57
N VAL A 53 -16.79 10.19 5.70
CA VAL A 53 -17.33 9.70 4.43
C VAL A 53 -18.20 8.49 4.80
N LEU A 54 -19.52 8.65 4.69
CA LEU A 54 -20.48 7.59 4.98
C LEU A 54 -20.20 6.40 4.05
N SER A 55 -20.11 5.20 4.60
CA SER A 55 -19.90 3.99 3.79
C SER A 55 -21.09 3.75 2.86
N MET A 56 -20.89 3.09 1.71
CA MET A 56 -21.97 2.73 0.77
C MET A 56 -23.15 2.05 1.47
N LYS A 57 -22.86 1.23 2.49
CA LYS A 57 -23.86 0.56 3.32
C LYS A 57 -24.70 1.53 4.15
N GLU A 58 -24.10 2.61 4.64
CA GLU A 58 -24.79 3.68 5.38
C GLU A 58 -25.59 4.59 4.45
N VAL A 59 -25.11 4.84 3.23
CA VAL A 59 -25.88 5.58 2.20
C VAL A 59 -27.13 4.80 1.82
N VAL A 60 -26.99 3.51 1.49
CA VAL A 60 -28.13 2.63 1.18
C VAL A 60 -29.10 2.53 2.36
N ALA A 61 -28.60 2.41 3.59
CA ALA A 61 -29.46 2.36 4.77
C ALA A 61 -30.24 3.67 5.00
N ARG A 62 -29.62 4.83 4.77
CA ARG A 62 -30.28 6.14 4.88
C ARG A 62 -31.30 6.36 3.77
N GLU A 63 -31.00 6.00 2.53
CA GLU A 63 -31.96 6.07 1.42
C GLU A 63 -33.14 5.12 1.63
N THR A 64 -32.87 3.90 2.11
CA THR A 64 -33.94 2.93 2.44
C THR A 64 -34.84 3.46 3.56
N ALA A 65 -34.26 4.10 4.58
CA ALA A 65 -35.04 4.73 5.66
C ALA A 65 -35.88 5.92 5.16
N LEU A 66 -35.33 6.75 4.27
CA LEU A 66 -36.04 7.87 3.63
C LEU A 66 -37.21 7.39 2.76
N LEU A 67 -37.04 6.30 2.01
CA LEU A 67 -38.11 5.68 1.21
C LEU A 67 -39.22 5.11 2.09
N LEU A 68 -38.86 4.47 3.22
CA LEU A 68 -39.81 3.99 4.22
C LEU A 68 -40.57 5.13 4.91
N GLU A 69 -39.91 6.25 5.20
CA GLU A 69 -40.54 7.43 5.80
C GLU A 69 -41.48 8.15 4.81
N GLN A 70 -41.10 8.22 3.52
CA GLN A 70 -42.00 8.70 2.46
C GLN A 70 -43.24 7.80 2.28
N GLN A 71 -43.12 6.50 2.49
CA GLN A 71 -44.24 5.56 2.45
C GLN A 71 -45.29 5.81 3.56
N GLN A 72 -44.91 6.46 4.67
CA GLN A 72 -45.81 6.77 5.80
C GLN A 72 -46.65 8.05 5.62
N ARG A 73 -46.39 8.89 4.61
CA ARG A 73 -47.30 9.98 4.24
C ARG A 73 -48.55 9.35 3.61
N LEU A 74 -49.65 9.26 4.37
CA LEU A 74 -50.97 8.74 3.97
C LEU A 74 -50.90 7.89 2.70
N SER A 75 -50.62 6.59 2.86
CA SER A 75 -50.49 5.68 1.73
C SER A 75 -51.63 5.92 0.75
N VAL A 76 -51.36 5.95 -0.56
CA VAL A 76 -52.41 6.04 -1.60
C VAL A 76 -53.52 5.01 -1.34
N ARG A 77 -53.17 3.88 -0.70
CA ARG A 77 -54.10 2.86 -0.20
C ARG A 77 -55.06 3.38 0.88
N ASP A 78 -54.58 4.14 1.85
CA ASP A 78 -55.40 4.71 2.93
C ASP A 78 -56.32 5.80 2.40
N LEU A 79 -55.84 6.61 1.45
CA LEU A 79 -56.65 7.63 0.79
C LEU A 79 -57.75 6.99 -0.07
N ALA A 80 -57.42 5.92 -0.81
CA ALA A 80 -58.39 5.14 -1.57
C ALA A 80 -59.45 4.49 -0.67
N SER A 81 -59.05 3.89 0.46
CA SER A 81 -59.99 3.29 1.42
C SER A 81 -60.93 4.32 2.03
N LYS A 82 -60.43 5.52 2.37
CA LYS A 82 -61.27 6.63 2.85
C LYS A 82 -62.25 7.11 1.80
N PHE A 83 -61.81 7.19 0.53
CA PHE A 83 -62.67 7.58 -0.59
C PHE A 83 -63.78 6.55 -0.85
N GLU A 84 -63.46 5.25 -0.86
CA GLU A 84 -64.45 4.18 -1.02
C GLU A 84 -65.49 4.18 0.12
N LYS A 85 -65.05 4.39 1.37
CA LYS A 85 -65.96 4.55 2.51
C LYS A 85 -66.85 5.78 2.37
N GLY A 86 -66.32 6.88 1.87
CA GLY A 86 -67.09 8.10 1.57
C GLY A 86 -68.13 7.88 0.47
N LEU A 87 -67.77 7.16 -0.59
CA LEU A 87 -68.69 6.80 -1.67
C LEU A 87 -69.82 5.88 -1.17
N ALA A 88 -69.50 4.89 -0.33
CA ALA A 88 -70.48 4.00 0.28
C ALA A 88 -71.43 4.75 1.24
N ALA A 89 -70.92 5.73 1.99
CA ALA A 89 -71.74 6.59 2.84
C ALA A 89 -72.70 7.47 2.02
N ALA A 90 -72.23 8.04 0.91
CA ALA A 90 -73.05 8.84 -0.01
C ALA A 90 -74.18 8.01 -0.65
N ALA A 91 -73.93 6.75 -0.99
CA ALA A 91 -74.95 5.85 -1.50
C ALA A 91 -76.08 5.61 -0.49
N LYS A 92 -75.76 5.51 0.82
CA LYS A 92 -76.77 5.37 1.88
C LYS A 92 -77.64 6.62 2.04
N LEU A 93 -77.04 7.81 1.95
CA LEU A 93 -77.78 9.08 2.00
C LEU A 93 -78.74 9.27 0.81
N SER A 94 -78.38 8.73 -0.36
CA SER A 94 -79.24 8.73 -1.55
C SER A 94 -80.51 7.89 -1.36
N GLU A 95 -80.40 6.71 -0.72
CA GLU A 95 -81.58 5.89 -0.40
C GLU A 95 -82.47 6.54 0.65
N GLU A 96 -81.88 7.20 1.66
CA GLU A 96 -82.64 7.96 2.66
C GLU A 96 -83.39 9.15 2.02
N ALA A 97 -82.81 9.79 1.02
CA ALA A 97 -83.46 10.88 0.28
C ALA A 97 -84.68 10.39 -0.53
N LYS A 98 -84.63 9.18 -1.11
CA LYS A 98 -85.79 8.59 -1.82
C LYS A 98 -86.96 8.31 -0.88
N LEU A 99 -86.68 7.89 0.37
CA LEU A 99 -87.71 7.68 1.38
C LEU A 99 -88.41 9.00 1.78
N ARG A 100 -87.67 10.11 1.84
CA ARG A 100 -88.24 11.44 2.14
C ARG A 100 -89.11 11.98 1.01
N GLU A 101 -88.79 11.66 -0.24
CA GLU A 101 -89.58 12.04 -1.43
C GLU A 101 -90.96 11.36 -1.42
N ALA A 102 -91.02 10.07 -1.07
CA ALA A 102 -92.29 9.35 -0.89
C ALA A 102 -93.16 9.97 0.22
N ALA A 103 -92.54 10.36 1.35
CA ALA A 103 -93.23 11.04 2.44
C ALA A 103 -93.73 12.46 2.08
N SER A 104 -93.14 13.12 1.08
CA SER A 104 -93.58 14.45 0.63
C SER A 104 -94.86 14.38 -0.20
N LEU A 105 -95.00 13.36 -1.05
CA LEU A 105 -96.22 13.11 -1.82
C LEU A 105 -97.45 12.86 -0.92
N GLU A 106 -97.25 12.19 0.22
CA GLU A 106 -98.30 12.01 1.23
C GLU A 106 -98.76 13.33 1.87
N LYS A 107 -97.84 14.30 2.05
CA LYS A 107 -98.18 15.63 2.60
C LYS A 107 -99.09 16.43 1.67
N HIS A 108 -98.90 16.35 0.36
CA HIS A 108 -99.80 16.97 -0.63
C HIS A 108 -101.21 16.39 -0.59
N ILE A 109 -101.30 15.06 -0.47
CA ILE A 109 -102.60 14.37 -0.34
C ILE A 109 -103.31 14.82 0.94
N LEU A 110 -102.58 14.96 2.04
CA LEU A 110 -103.13 15.42 3.32
C LEU A 110 -103.59 16.88 3.25
N LEU A 111 -102.77 17.80 2.71
CA LEU A 111 -103.14 19.21 2.53
C LEU A 111 -104.35 19.37 1.62
N LYS A 112 -104.45 18.58 0.55
CA LYS A 112 -105.61 18.57 -0.34
C LYS A 112 -106.88 18.12 0.40
N LYS A 113 -106.82 17.00 1.13
CA LYS A 113 -107.96 16.52 1.93
C LYS A 113 -108.38 17.53 3.00
N LEU A 114 -107.41 18.21 3.64
CA LEU A 114 -107.68 19.26 4.62
C LEU A 114 -108.41 20.45 3.97
N ARG A 115 -107.94 20.91 2.81
CA ARG A 115 -108.62 21.96 2.03
C ARG A 115 -110.04 21.57 1.65
N ASP A 116 -110.24 20.36 1.12
CA ASP A 116 -111.56 19.87 0.71
C ASP A 116 -112.52 19.79 1.91
N ALA A 117 -112.03 19.37 3.08
CA ALA A 117 -112.82 19.34 4.33
C ALA A 117 -113.19 20.74 4.83
N LEU A 118 -112.26 21.71 4.75
CA LEU A 118 -112.50 23.10 5.11
C LEU A 118 -113.49 23.78 4.15
N GLU A 119 -113.44 23.48 2.85
CA GLU A 119 -114.39 24.02 1.86
C GLU A 119 -115.80 23.44 2.08
N SER A 120 -115.90 22.15 2.43
CA SER A 120 -117.17 21.53 2.86
C SER A 120 -117.72 22.15 4.16
N LEU A 121 -116.84 22.54 5.10
CA LEU A 121 -117.24 23.21 6.34
C LEU A 121 -117.72 24.64 6.09
N LYS A 122 -117.04 25.39 5.22
CA LYS A 122 -117.39 26.76 4.82
C LYS A 122 -118.81 26.89 4.28
N GLY A 123 -119.30 25.87 3.55
CA GLY A 123 -120.69 25.82 3.06
C GLY A 123 -121.75 25.58 4.14
N ARG A 124 -121.34 25.19 5.36
CA ARG A 124 -122.21 24.83 6.49
C ARG A 124 -122.19 25.85 7.64
N VAL A 125 -121.27 26.82 7.65
CA VAL A 125 -121.11 27.83 8.72
C VAL A 125 -121.45 29.25 8.24
N ALA A 126 -121.81 30.15 9.16
CA ALA A 126 -122.18 31.55 8.87
C ALA A 126 -121.57 32.53 9.89
N GLY A 127 -121.52 33.82 9.52
CA GLY A 127 -120.95 34.89 10.35
C GLY A 127 -119.45 34.72 10.60
N ARG A 128 -118.97 35.09 11.80
CA ARG A 128 -117.55 35.05 12.18
C ARG A 128 -116.88 33.68 11.99
N ASN A 129 -117.59 32.59 12.27
CA ASN A 129 -117.08 31.23 12.07
C ASN A 129 -116.78 30.92 10.58
N LYS A 130 -117.50 31.57 9.66
CA LYS A 130 -117.23 31.46 8.23
C LYS A 130 -115.95 32.20 7.84
N ASP A 131 -115.72 33.37 8.44
CA ASP A 131 -114.51 34.16 8.21
C ASP A 131 -113.26 33.41 8.69
N ASP A 132 -113.31 32.78 9.87
CA ASP A 132 -112.22 31.95 10.42
C ASP A 132 -111.92 30.73 9.52
N VAL A 133 -112.95 30.09 8.95
CA VAL A 133 -112.77 28.97 8.00
C VAL A 133 -112.16 29.47 6.69
N VAL A 134 -112.54 30.66 6.21
CA VAL A 134 -111.93 31.29 5.02
C VAL A 134 -110.45 31.60 5.26
N GLU A 135 -110.09 32.11 6.43
CA GLU A 135 -108.69 32.35 6.82
C GLU A 135 -107.89 31.04 6.91
N ALA A 136 -108.48 29.99 7.48
CA ALA A 136 -107.86 28.67 7.54
C ALA A 136 -107.62 28.07 6.14
N ILE A 137 -108.56 28.24 5.20
CA ILE A 137 -108.38 27.85 3.79
C ILE A 137 -107.22 28.62 3.17
N ALA A 138 -107.15 29.94 3.37
CA ALA A 138 -106.07 30.77 2.84
C ALA A 138 -104.69 30.34 3.40
N MET A 139 -104.59 29.98 4.68
CA MET A 139 -103.36 29.45 5.28
C MET A 139 -102.96 28.09 4.68
N VAL A 140 -103.93 27.18 4.47
CA VAL A 140 -103.67 25.88 3.83
C VAL A 140 -103.23 26.05 2.37
N GLU A 141 -103.81 26.99 1.64
CA GLU A 141 -103.40 27.32 0.27
C GLU A 141 -101.98 27.91 0.24
N ALA A 142 -101.64 28.81 1.16
CA ALA A 142 -100.28 29.37 1.28
C ALA A 142 -99.24 28.28 1.61
N LEU A 143 -99.57 27.36 2.52
CA LEU A 143 -98.71 26.21 2.86
C LEU A 143 -98.53 25.27 1.67
N ALA A 144 -99.58 25.03 0.88
CA ALA A 144 -99.49 24.21 -0.33
C ALA A 144 -98.55 24.84 -1.38
N VAL A 145 -98.62 26.16 -1.58
CA VAL A 145 -97.72 26.89 -2.50
C VAL A 145 -96.27 26.86 -2.01
N GLN A 146 -96.02 27.04 -0.71
CA GLN A 146 -94.67 26.95 -0.16
C GLN A 146 -94.09 25.53 -0.27
N LEU A 147 -94.92 24.51 -0.07
CA LEU A 147 -94.50 23.11 -0.19
C LEU A 147 -94.13 22.77 -1.64
N THR A 148 -94.91 23.20 -2.63
CA THR A 148 -94.59 22.96 -4.05
C THR A 148 -93.34 23.73 -4.49
N GLN A 149 -93.13 24.97 -4.01
CA GLN A 149 -91.91 25.73 -4.30
C GLN A 149 -90.67 25.03 -3.74
N ARG A 150 -90.70 24.63 -2.46
CA ARG A 150 -89.59 23.95 -1.80
C ARG A 150 -89.26 22.60 -2.45
N GLU A 151 -90.27 21.88 -2.92
CA GLU A 151 -90.06 20.65 -3.69
C GLU A 151 -89.42 20.92 -5.06
N GLY A 152 -89.81 21.99 -5.74
CA GLY A 152 -89.16 22.43 -6.98
C GLY A 152 -87.67 22.71 -6.81
N GLU A 153 -87.31 23.44 -5.75
CA GLU A 153 -85.91 23.70 -5.36
C GLU A 153 -85.17 22.38 -5.04
N LEU A 154 -85.79 21.47 -4.28
CA LEU A 154 -85.20 20.18 -3.93
C LEU A 154 -84.99 19.27 -5.16
N ILE A 155 -85.90 19.30 -6.14
CA ILE A 155 -85.75 18.58 -7.41
C ILE A 155 -84.56 19.14 -8.21
N GLN A 156 -84.42 20.47 -8.25
CA GLN A 156 -83.30 21.13 -8.93
C GLN A 156 -81.96 20.80 -8.25
N GLU A 157 -81.86 20.95 -6.92
CA GLU A 157 -80.66 20.58 -6.16
C GLU A 157 -80.30 19.10 -6.36
N LYS A 158 -81.29 18.20 -6.36
CA LYS A 158 -81.09 16.77 -6.62
C LYS A 158 -80.54 16.52 -8.03
N ALA A 159 -81.00 17.26 -9.04
CA ALA A 159 -80.49 17.16 -10.40
C ALA A 159 -79.02 17.63 -10.49
N GLU A 160 -78.67 18.72 -9.82
CA GLU A 160 -77.30 19.24 -9.74
C GLU A 160 -76.36 18.29 -8.98
N VAL A 161 -76.80 17.74 -7.84
CA VAL A 161 -76.05 16.74 -7.07
C VAL A 161 -75.82 15.48 -7.90
N LYS A 162 -76.82 15.02 -8.66
CA LYS A 162 -76.68 13.88 -9.58
C LYS A 162 -75.65 14.16 -10.68
N LYS A 163 -75.65 15.37 -11.23
CA LYS A 163 -74.65 15.80 -12.22
C LYS A 163 -73.24 15.81 -11.62
N LEU A 164 -73.08 16.36 -10.42
CA LEU A 164 -71.80 16.40 -9.70
C LEU A 164 -71.29 14.98 -9.35
N ALA A 165 -72.18 14.08 -8.91
CA ALA A 165 -71.83 12.70 -8.63
C ALA A 165 -71.33 11.95 -9.88
N ASN A 166 -71.94 12.21 -11.05
CA ASN A 166 -71.47 11.64 -12.32
C ASN A 166 -70.08 12.18 -12.70
N PHE A 167 -69.83 13.48 -12.54
CA PHE A 167 -68.50 14.05 -12.77
C PHE A 167 -67.46 13.48 -11.82
N LEU A 168 -67.78 13.35 -10.53
CA LEU A 168 -66.87 12.75 -9.54
C LEU A 168 -66.57 11.29 -9.88
N LYS A 169 -67.58 10.52 -10.30
CA LYS A 169 -67.40 9.13 -10.74
C LYS A 169 -66.46 9.05 -11.94
N GLN A 170 -66.70 9.87 -12.96
CA GLN A 170 -65.86 9.92 -14.16
C GLN A 170 -64.42 10.31 -13.80
N ALA A 171 -64.22 11.39 -13.03
CA ALA A 171 -62.91 11.82 -12.58
C ALA A 171 -62.17 10.74 -11.77
N SER A 172 -62.88 9.96 -10.94
CA SER A 172 -62.28 8.85 -10.19
C SER A 172 -61.85 7.70 -11.09
N GLN A 173 -62.62 7.41 -12.15
CA GLN A 173 -62.31 6.36 -13.12
C GLN A 173 -61.11 6.77 -13.98
N ASP A 174 -61.07 8.02 -14.42
CA ASP A 174 -59.96 8.58 -15.20
C ASP A 174 -58.67 8.61 -14.38
N ALA A 175 -58.74 9.06 -13.12
CA ALA A 175 -57.59 9.02 -12.21
C ALA A 175 -57.09 7.59 -11.96
N LYS A 176 -58.00 6.62 -11.80
CA LYS A 176 -57.63 5.21 -11.65
C LYS A 176 -56.92 4.68 -12.90
N LYS A 177 -57.46 4.98 -14.08
CA LYS A 177 -56.88 4.56 -15.36
C LYS A 177 -55.46 5.13 -15.54
N LEU A 178 -55.28 6.43 -15.28
CA LEU A 178 -53.96 7.07 -15.37
C LEU A 178 -52.95 6.44 -14.41
N VAL A 179 -53.34 6.18 -13.16
CA VAL A 179 -52.46 5.51 -12.19
C VAL A 179 -52.07 4.09 -12.64
N ASP A 180 -53.00 3.34 -13.22
CA ASP A 180 -52.73 1.99 -13.70
C ASP A 180 -51.83 1.99 -14.96
N GLU A 181 -51.98 2.98 -15.85
CA GLU A 181 -51.10 3.21 -17.02
C GLU A 181 -49.67 3.58 -16.59
N GLU A 182 -49.51 4.54 -15.69
CA GLU A 182 -48.20 4.94 -15.15
C GLU A 182 -47.50 3.79 -14.42
N ARG A 183 -48.26 2.98 -13.66
CA ARG A 183 -47.73 1.76 -13.03
C ARG A 183 -47.28 0.72 -14.05
N ALA A 184 -48.01 0.56 -15.16
CA ALA A 184 -47.61 -0.35 -16.22
C ALA A 184 -46.34 0.14 -16.92
N PHE A 185 -46.25 1.45 -17.19
CA PHE A 185 -45.05 2.06 -17.77
C PHE A 185 -43.82 1.88 -16.86
N ALA A 186 -43.95 2.22 -15.57
CA ALA A 186 -42.87 2.05 -14.61
C ALA A 186 -42.41 0.58 -14.49
N ARG A 187 -43.33 -0.39 -14.53
CA ARG A 187 -42.98 -1.82 -14.53
C ARG A 187 -42.20 -2.21 -15.79
N ALA A 188 -42.62 -1.73 -16.96
CA ALA A 188 -41.93 -2.00 -18.21
C ALA A 188 -40.52 -1.40 -18.23
N GLU A 189 -40.35 -0.18 -17.71
CA GLU A 189 -39.05 0.48 -17.59
C GLU A 189 -38.11 -0.25 -16.63
N ILE A 190 -38.62 -0.70 -15.47
CA ILE A 190 -37.86 -1.52 -14.51
C ILE A 190 -37.40 -2.83 -15.15
N GLU A 191 -38.28 -3.55 -15.86
CA GLU A 191 -37.91 -4.79 -16.54
C GLU A 191 -36.87 -4.56 -17.66
N ASN A 192 -36.99 -3.46 -18.42
CA ASN A 192 -36.00 -3.10 -19.42
C ASN A 192 -34.62 -2.79 -18.77
N ALA A 193 -34.61 -2.04 -17.67
CA ALA A 193 -33.39 -1.76 -16.92
C ALA A 193 -32.74 -3.05 -16.38
N ARG A 194 -33.55 -3.98 -15.85
CA ARG A 194 -33.07 -5.31 -15.40
C ARG A 194 -32.47 -6.12 -16.55
N ALA A 195 -33.13 -6.16 -17.70
CA ALA A 195 -32.60 -6.86 -18.88
C ALA A 195 -31.27 -6.24 -19.36
N ALA A 196 -31.13 -4.91 -19.29
CA ALA A 196 -29.87 -4.24 -19.62
C ALA A 196 -28.75 -4.59 -18.64
N VAL A 197 -29.04 -4.63 -17.33
CA VAL A 197 -28.07 -5.05 -16.30
C VAL A 197 -27.63 -6.49 -16.55
N GLN A 198 -28.57 -7.41 -16.82
CA GLN A 198 -28.24 -8.80 -17.10
C GLN A 198 -27.31 -8.96 -18.31
N ARG A 199 -27.57 -8.22 -19.40
CA ARG A 199 -26.66 -8.23 -20.58
C ARG A 199 -25.25 -7.76 -20.25
N VAL A 200 -25.12 -6.73 -19.40
CA VAL A 200 -23.82 -6.23 -18.96
C VAL A 200 -23.11 -7.25 -18.07
N GLU A 201 -23.83 -7.91 -17.17
CA GLU A 201 -23.27 -8.98 -16.32
C GLU A 201 -22.77 -10.16 -17.15
N GLU A 202 -23.55 -10.61 -18.15
CA GLU A 202 -23.16 -11.68 -19.07
C GLU A 202 -21.91 -11.29 -19.88
N ALA A 203 -21.87 -10.08 -20.44
CA ALA A 203 -20.71 -9.58 -21.18
C ALA A 203 -19.45 -9.47 -20.30
N LEU A 204 -19.60 -9.06 -19.04
CA LEU A 204 -18.49 -9.01 -18.08
C LEU A 204 -17.96 -10.40 -17.74
N GLN A 205 -18.85 -11.38 -17.54
CA GLN A 205 -18.45 -12.77 -17.28
C GLN A 205 -17.74 -13.39 -18.49
N GLU A 206 -18.21 -13.13 -19.71
CA GLU A 206 -17.54 -13.57 -20.94
C GLU A 206 -16.15 -12.94 -21.06
N HIS A 207 -16.04 -11.63 -20.85
CA HIS A 207 -14.75 -10.93 -20.85
C HIS A 207 -13.80 -11.47 -19.78
N GLU A 208 -14.29 -11.80 -18.58
CA GLU A 208 -13.48 -12.40 -17.52
C GLU A 208 -13.01 -13.82 -17.88
N LYS A 209 -13.86 -14.63 -18.53
CA LYS A 209 -13.47 -15.96 -19.02
C LYS A 209 -12.42 -15.85 -20.13
N MET A 210 -12.60 -14.94 -21.07
CA MET A 210 -11.65 -14.68 -22.15
C MET A 210 -10.30 -14.21 -21.61
N SER A 211 -10.29 -13.25 -20.68
CA SER A 211 -9.04 -12.75 -20.07
C SER A 211 -8.30 -13.82 -19.26
N ARG A 212 -9.03 -14.69 -18.54
CA ARG A 212 -8.45 -15.86 -17.86
C ARG A 212 -7.88 -16.89 -18.83
N ALA A 213 -8.49 -17.08 -20.00
CA ALA A 213 -7.99 -18.00 -21.02
C ALA A 213 -6.73 -17.44 -21.71
N THR A 214 -6.76 -16.18 -22.14
CA THR A 214 -5.61 -15.49 -22.75
C THR A 214 -4.43 -15.40 -21.78
N GLY A 215 -4.67 -15.00 -20.52
CA GLY A 215 -3.60 -14.92 -19.52
C GLY A 215 -2.96 -16.27 -19.18
N LYS A 216 -3.70 -17.38 -19.30
CA LYS A 216 -3.11 -18.74 -19.16
C LYS A 216 -2.28 -19.12 -20.37
N GLN A 217 -2.76 -18.82 -21.58
CA GLN A 217 -2.04 -19.13 -22.82
C GLN A 217 -0.73 -18.33 -22.91
N ASP A 218 -0.75 -17.03 -22.59
CA ASP A 218 0.44 -16.18 -22.57
C ASP A 218 1.46 -16.65 -21.53
N LEU A 219 1.00 -17.09 -20.35
CA LEU A 219 1.87 -17.62 -19.31
C LEU A 219 2.51 -18.95 -19.73
N GLU A 220 1.75 -19.84 -20.37
CA GLU A 220 2.23 -21.14 -20.87
C GLU A 220 3.25 -20.97 -22.00
N GLU A 221 3.00 -20.04 -22.93
CA GLU A 221 3.92 -19.69 -24.02
C GLU A 221 5.20 -19.05 -23.47
N LEU A 222 5.08 -18.10 -22.55
CA LEU A 222 6.23 -17.52 -21.85
C LEU A 222 7.03 -18.57 -21.07
N MET A 223 6.37 -19.54 -20.43
CA MET A 223 7.06 -20.65 -19.76
C MET A 223 7.86 -21.51 -20.73
N LYS A 224 7.33 -21.79 -21.92
CA LYS A 224 8.06 -22.51 -22.98
C LYS A 224 9.25 -21.71 -23.49
N GLU A 225 9.07 -20.42 -23.74
CA GLU A 225 10.16 -19.52 -24.15
C GLU A 225 11.26 -19.43 -23.09
N VAL A 226 10.90 -19.31 -21.81
CA VAL A 226 11.85 -19.29 -20.69
C VAL A 226 12.60 -20.62 -20.58
N GLN A 227 11.92 -21.75 -20.78
CA GLN A 227 12.56 -23.07 -20.80
C GLN A 227 13.53 -23.22 -21.97
N GLU A 228 13.16 -22.76 -23.17
CA GLU A 228 14.02 -22.80 -24.34
C GLU A 228 15.22 -21.85 -24.20
N ALA A 229 15.01 -20.64 -23.69
CA ALA A 229 16.09 -19.70 -23.36
C ALA A 229 17.05 -20.30 -22.33
N ARG A 230 16.54 -20.99 -21.30
CA ARG A 230 17.38 -21.72 -20.33
C ARG A 230 18.16 -22.85 -21.00
N ARG A 231 17.55 -23.61 -21.92
CA ARG A 231 18.21 -24.67 -22.68
C ARG A 231 19.33 -24.11 -23.57
N ILE A 232 19.08 -23.02 -24.29
CA ILE A 232 20.06 -22.33 -25.12
C ILE A 232 21.22 -21.82 -24.26
N ILE A 233 20.94 -21.19 -23.12
CA ILE A 233 21.96 -20.75 -22.16
C ILE A 233 22.76 -21.95 -21.67
N MET A 234 22.12 -23.04 -21.25
CA MET A 234 22.82 -24.25 -20.79
C MET A 234 23.66 -24.91 -21.88
N LEU A 235 23.30 -24.81 -23.16
CA LEU A 235 24.08 -25.37 -24.27
C LEU A 235 25.27 -24.47 -24.67
N HIS A 236 25.10 -23.15 -24.65
CA HIS A 236 26.11 -22.22 -25.19
C HIS A 236 27.01 -21.58 -24.12
N GLN A 237 26.52 -21.45 -22.89
CA GLN A 237 27.30 -20.89 -21.78
C GLN A 237 28.49 -21.78 -21.41
N PRO A 238 28.37 -23.13 -21.31
CA PRO A 238 29.52 -23.97 -20.99
C PRO A 238 30.58 -23.95 -22.08
N SER A 239 30.20 -23.90 -23.36
CA SER A 239 31.18 -23.84 -24.47
C SER A 239 31.98 -22.53 -24.43
N LYS A 240 31.31 -21.38 -24.33
CA LYS A 240 32.01 -20.08 -24.28
C LYS A 240 32.83 -19.91 -23.01
N VAL A 241 32.31 -20.35 -21.86
CA VAL A 241 33.04 -20.29 -20.59
C VAL A 241 34.24 -21.22 -20.64
N MET A 242 34.10 -22.45 -21.15
CA MET A 242 35.24 -23.35 -21.32
C MET A 242 36.28 -22.77 -22.29
N ASP A 243 35.90 -22.24 -23.44
CA ASP A 243 36.86 -21.64 -24.38
C ASP A 243 37.63 -20.48 -23.73
N MET A 244 36.91 -19.58 -23.03
CA MET A 244 37.52 -18.49 -22.27
C MET A 244 38.39 -18.99 -21.09
N GLU A 245 38.03 -20.10 -20.45
CA GLU A 245 38.82 -20.73 -19.38
C GLU A 245 40.12 -21.35 -19.93
N HIS A 246 40.08 -21.98 -21.10
CA HIS A 246 41.27 -22.49 -21.78
C HIS A 246 42.20 -21.34 -22.19
N GLU A 247 41.64 -20.26 -22.74
CA GLU A 247 42.41 -19.04 -23.06
C GLU A 247 43.01 -18.40 -21.80
N LEU A 248 42.24 -18.26 -20.72
CA LEU A 248 42.72 -17.74 -19.44
C LEU A 248 43.81 -18.64 -18.83
N CYS A 249 43.67 -19.96 -18.91
CA CYS A 249 44.69 -20.90 -18.48
C CYS A 249 45.98 -20.72 -19.30
N ALA A 250 45.89 -20.60 -20.62
CA ALA A 250 47.03 -20.33 -21.48
C ALA A 250 47.71 -18.98 -21.13
N LEU A 251 46.92 -17.93 -20.94
CA LEU A 251 47.42 -16.61 -20.54
C LEU A 251 48.05 -16.63 -19.15
N ARG A 252 47.48 -17.35 -18.19
CA ARG A 252 48.04 -17.52 -16.84
C ARG A 252 49.36 -18.28 -16.86
N ILE A 253 49.47 -19.32 -17.68
CA ILE A 253 50.73 -20.06 -17.87
C ILE A 253 51.78 -19.11 -18.47
N GLN A 254 51.44 -18.38 -19.53
CA GLN A 254 52.34 -17.40 -20.13
C GLN A 254 52.74 -16.28 -19.17
N LEU A 255 51.79 -15.79 -18.36
CA LEU A 255 52.05 -14.77 -17.35
C LEU A 255 52.95 -15.32 -16.25
N ALA A 256 52.70 -16.52 -15.73
CA ALA A 256 53.56 -17.16 -14.74
C ALA A 256 54.99 -17.35 -15.27
N GLU A 257 55.13 -17.73 -16.54
CA GLU A 257 56.44 -17.91 -17.18
C GLU A 257 57.14 -16.56 -17.43
N LYS A 258 56.42 -15.54 -17.90
CA LYS A 258 56.96 -14.18 -18.04
C LYS A 258 57.29 -13.56 -16.69
N SER A 259 56.47 -13.76 -15.67
CA SER A 259 56.73 -13.33 -14.30
C SER A 259 57.95 -14.03 -13.74
N LYS A 260 58.12 -15.34 -13.93
CA LYS A 260 59.34 -16.06 -13.55
C LYS A 260 60.59 -15.46 -14.23
N ARG A 261 60.51 -15.17 -15.53
CA ARG A 261 61.60 -14.51 -16.28
C ARG A 261 61.85 -13.08 -15.79
N SER A 262 60.80 -12.32 -15.50
CA SER A 262 60.87 -10.96 -14.95
C SER A 262 61.48 -10.96 -13.55
N LEU A 263 61.14 -11.93 -12.70
CA LEU A 263 61.71 -12.11 -11.36
C LEU A 263 63.17 -12.54 -11.42
N LEU A 264 63.55 -13.40 -12.39
CA LEU A 264 64.94 -13.73 -12.65
C LEU A 264 65.73 -12.49 -13.10
N LEU A 265 65.18 -11.71 -14.05
CA LEU A 265 65.78 -10.46 -14.51
C LEU A 265 65.84 -9.40 -13.40
N GLN A 266 64.83 -9.30 -12.55
CA GLN A 266 64.84 -8.43 -11.38
C GLN A 266 65.85 -8.89 -10.33
N LYS A 267 66.01 -10.20 -10.10
CA LYS A 267 67.05 -10.75 -9.23
C LYS A 267 68.45 -10.52 -9.80
N GLU A 268 68.61 -10.63 -11.12
CA GLU A 268 69.86 -10.35 -11.83
C GLU A 268 70.17 -8.85 -11.84
N LEU A 269 69.16 -7.99 -12.01
CA LEU A 269 69.23 -6.54 -11.83
C LEU A 269 69.50 -6.14 -10.38
N ALA A 270 68.94 -6.84 -9.40
CA ALA A 270 69.18 -6.61 -7.98
C ALA A 270 70.58 -7.09 -7.58
N ARG A 271 71.10 -8.17 -8.17
CA ARG A 271 72.50 -8.59 -8.02
C ARG A 271 73.48 -7.63 -8.71
N SER A 272 73.10 -7.05 -9.84
CA SER A 272 73.96 -6.08 -10.57
C SER A 272 73.86 -4.66 -10.01
N LYS A 273 72.77 -4.30 -9.31
CA LYS A 273 72.59 -3.01 -8.61
C LYS A 273 72.91 -3.08 -7.10
N GLY A 274 72.96 -4.27 -6.52
CA GLY A 274 73.14 -4.51 -5.07
C GLY A 274 74.57 -4.83 -4.68
N VAL A 275 75.50 -3.89 -4.91
CA VAL A 275 76.79 -3.84 -4.16
C VAL A 275 76.60 -3.04 -2.85
N LYS A 276 75.37 -2.65 -2.49
CA LYS A 276 75.06 -1.95 -1.24
C LYS A 276 73.78 -2.48 -0.60
N ASP A 277 73.94 -2.89 0.67
CA ASP A 277 72.94 -3.12 1.73
C ASP A 277 72.24 -4.50 1.80
N ASN A 278 73.00 -5.47 2.33
CA ASN A 278 72.60 -6.86 2.66
C ASN A 278 71.48 -7.02 3.72
N LEU A 279 70.96 -5.95 4.33
CA LEU A 279 69.99 -6.03 5.42
C LEU A 279 68.52 -6.06 4.95
N SER A 280 68.24 -5.52 3.76
CA SER A 280 66.89 -5.34 3.21
C SER A 280 66.22 -6.64 2.72
N ASN A 281 66.96 -7.74 2.68
CA ASN A 281 66.54 -9.01 2.05
C ASN A 281 66.29 -10.15 3.05
N LEU A 282 66.22 -9.88 4.35
CA LEU A 282 66.04 -10.92 5.37
C LEU A 282 64.60 -11.44 5.45
N TYR A 283 63.62 -10.57 5.18
CA TYR A 283 62.20 -10.89 5.24
C TYR A 283 61.45 -10.31 4.04
N GLU A 284 60.36 -10.96 3.66
CA GLU A 284 59.42 -10.48 2.64
C GLU A 284 57.98 -10.55 3.15
N LEU A 285 57.10 -9.75 2.55
CA LEU A 285 55.66 -9.84 2.74
C LEU A 285 55.08 -10.79 1.70
N ASP A 286 54.44 -11.85 2.17
CA ASP A 286 53.76 -12.86 1.37
C ASP A 286 52.25 -12.76 1.60
N GLY A 287 51.48 -12.80 0.50
CA GLY A 287 50.03 -12.75 0.55
C GLY A 287 49.46 -11.83 -0.53
N ALA A 288 48.17 -12.00 -0.82
CA ALA A 288 47.48 -11.09 -1.72
C ALA A 288 47.14 -9.78 -0.99
N GLU A 289 47.46 -8.65 -1.60
CA GLU A 289 47.23 -7.30 -1.07
C GLU A 289 45.77 -6.87 -1.29
N THR A 290 44.83 -7.71 -0.87
CA THR A 290 43.39 -7.51 -1.11
C THR A 290 42.58 -7.74 0.17
N LEU A 291 41.46 -7.03 0.33
CA LEU A 291 40.55 -7.24 1.46
C LEU A 291 39.94 -8.65 1.40
N GLY A 292 40.07 -9.40 2.49
CA GLY A 292 39.67 -10.81 2.57
C GLY A 292 40.84 -11.79 2.42
N SER A 293 42.06 -11.30 2.21
CA SER A 293 43.28 -12.09 2.29
C SER A 293 43.96 -11.93 3.66
N TYR A 294 45.15 -12.49 3.80
CA TYR A 294 46.07 -12.17 4.90
C TYR A 294 47.48 -11.97 4.35
N LEU A 295 48.24 -11.10 5.02
CA LEU A 295 49.65 -10.86 4.79
C LEU A 295 50.46 -11.56 5.87
N ARG A 296 51.54 -12.21 5.48
CA ARG A 296 52.45 -12.91 6.37
C ARG A 296 53.87 -12.50 6.07
N ILE A 297 54.62 -12.19 7.12
CA ILE A 297 56.05 -11.98 7.06
C ILE A 297 56.72 -13.36 6.91
N LYS A 298 57.50 -13.55 5.85
CA LYS A 298 58.30 -14.75 5.61
C LYS A 298 59.79 -14.44 5.68
N PRO A 299 60.61 -15.29 6.31
CA PRO A 299 62.06 -15.22 6.18
C PRO A 299 62.48 -15.62 4.76
N CYS A 300 63.39 -14.86 4.17
CA CYS A 300 63.91 -15.11 2.80
C CYS A 300 65.23 -15.91 2.79
N SER A 301 65.82 -16.15 3.96
CA SER A 301 67.11 -16.82 4.13
C SER A 301 67.11 -17.64 5.41
N ASP A 302 67.87 -18.73 5.44
CA ASP A 302 68.12 -19.54 6.64
C ASP A 302 68.90 -18.78 7.72
N ILE A 303 69.47 -17.62 7.37
CA ILE A 303 70.17 -16.70 8.30
C ILE A 303 69.16 -15.75 8.99
N ALA A 304 67.93 -15.64 8.46
CA ALA A 304 66.93 -14.75 9.02
C ALA A 304 66.50 -15.22 10.43
N PRO A 305 66.53 -14.33 11.43
CA PRO A 305 66.09 -14.67 12.78
C PRO A 305 64.66 -15.22 12.82
N GLU A 306 64.42 -16.12 13.77
CA GLU A 306 63.09 -16.67 13.99
C GLU A 306 62.10 -15.56 14.41
N LEU A 307 60.95 -15.47 13.73
CA LEU A 307 59.97 -14.41 13.96
C LEU A 307 59.41 -14.36 15.39
N SER A 308 59.49 -15.47 16.13
CA SER A 308 59.11 -15.55 17.56
C SER A 308 60.01 -14.70 18.46
N LYS A 309 61.24 -14.42 18.02
CA LYS A 309 62.24 -13.59 18.73
C LYS A 309 62.22 -12.12 18.28
N CYS A 310 61.43 -11.80 17.26
CA CYS A 310 61.33 -10.45 16.72
C CYS A 310 60.15 -9.69 17.33
N SER A 311 60.32 -8.39 17.56
CA SER A 311 59.19 -7.50 17.85
C SER A 311 58.62 -6.98 16.54
N ILE A 312 57.33 -7.23 16.29
CA ILE A 312 56.67 -6.89 15.03
C ILE A 312 55.58 -5.86 15.33
N GLN A 313 55.42 -4.87 14.46
CA GLN A 313 54.31 -3.93 14.51
C GLN A 313 53.85 -3.53 13.11
N TRP A 314 52.53 -3.56 12.89
CA TRP A 314 51.91 -3.16 11.63
C TRP A 314 51.37 -1.72 11.66
N TYR A 315 51.39 -1.09 10.50
CA TYR A 315 50.98 0.29 10.28
C TYR A 315 50.21 0.45 8.98
N ARG A 316 49.26 1.39 8.95
CA ARG A 316 48.63 1.90 7.74
C ARG A 316 49.39 3.12 7.27
N VAL A 317 49.70 3.20 5.99
CA VAL A 317 50.38 4.35 5.38
C VAL A 317 49.41 5.02 4.41
N SER A 318 49.12 6.29 4.65
CA SER A 318 48.26 7.10 3.77
C SER A 318 48.98 7.44 2.46
N SER A 319 48.26 7.32 1.35
CA SER A 319 48.66 7.75 0.01
C SER A 319 48.84 9.28 -0.06
N GLU A 320 48.01 10.01 0.68
CA GLU A 320 48.06 11.46 0.81
C GLU A 320 48.88 11.83 2.06
N GLY A 321 50.10 12.34 1.83
CA GLY A 321 50.96 12.91 2.87
C GLY A 321 51.89 11.94 3.62
N GLY A 322 51.92 10.64 3.27
CA GLY A 322 52.86 9.67 3.85
C GLY A 322 52.71 9.44 5.36
N LYS A 323 51.58 9.87 5.94
CA LYS A 323 51.30 9.75 7.36
C LYS A 323 51.13 8.29 7.73
N LYS A 324 51.95 7.84 8.68
CA LYS A 324 52.00 6.47 9.20
C LYS A 324 51.11 6.36 10.44
N GLU A 325 50.12 5.49 10.40
CA GLU A 325 49.17 5.24 11.48
C GLU A 325 49.41 3.86 12.10
N LEU A 326 49.58 3.84 13.42
CA LEU A 326 49.78 2.62 14.19
C LEU A 326 48.50 1.78 14.23
N ILE A 327 48.59 0.50 13.89
CA ILE A 327 47.48 -0.46 14.08
C ILE A 327 47.67 -1.12 15.46
N SER A 328 47.08 -0.52 16.50
CA SER A 328 47.27 -0.93 17.90
C SER A 328 46.95 -2.42 18.13
N GLY A 329 47.90 -3.19 18.67
CA GLY A 329 47.74 -4.63 18.88
C GLY A 329 47.99 -5.53 17.67
N ALA A 330 48.29 -4.98 16.49
CA ALA A 330 48.76 -5.75 15.34
C ALA A 330 50.27 -6.00 15.45
N CYS A 331 50.65 -6.91 16.34
CA CYS A 331 52.04 -7.21 16.70
C CYS A 331 52.51 -8.62 16.32
N LYS A 332 51.80 -9.27 15.38
CA LYS A 332 52.08 -10.64 14.96
C LYS A 332 52.68 -10.67 13.57
N SER A 333 53.32 -11.79 13.22
CA SER A 333 53.87 -12.03 11.88
C SER A 333 52.82 -12.11 10.78
N VAL A 334 51.56 -12.32 11.14
CA VAL A 334 50.41 -12.36 10.22
C VAL A 334 49.47 -11.22 10.56
N TYR A 335 49.03 -10.51 9.53
CA TYR A 335 48.00 -9.47 9.61
C TYR A 335 46.97 -9.68 8.51
N ALA A 336 45.69 -9.68 8.87
CA ALA A 336 44.61 -9.80 7.90
C ALA A 336 43.97 -8.42 7.68
N PRO A 337 44.05 -7.86 6.45
CA PRO A 337 43.43 -6.58 6.16
C PRO A 337 41.95 -6.53 6.53
N GLU A 338 41.53 -5.35 6.97
CA GLU A 338 40.15 -5.00 7.34
C GLU A 338 39.69 -3.76 6.56
N PRO A 339 38.40 -3.40 6.59
CA PRO A 339 37.86 -2.36 5.71
C PRO A 339 38.58 -0.99 5.73
N PHE A 340 39.20 -0.56 6.83
CA PHE A 340 40.00 0.67 6.91
C PHE A 340 41.39 0.57 6.27
N ASP A 341 41.86 -0.63 5.95
CA ASP A 341 43.12 -0.83 5.22
C ASP A 341 42.95 -0.61 3.72
N VAL A 342 41.73 -0.70 3.19
CA VAL A 342 41.43 -0.57 1.76
C VAL A 342 41.87 0.80 1.24
N GLY A 343 42.60 0.79 0.12
CA GLY A 343 43.15 1.99 -0.50
C GLY A 343 44.40 2.56 0.18
N ARG A 344 44.91 1.89 1.24
CA ARG A 344 46.14 2.28 1.95
C ARG A 344 47.21 1.21 1.76
N SER A 345 48.48 1.61 1.82
CA SER A 345 49.59 0.66 1.89
C SER A 345 49.79 0.20 3.34
N LEU A 346 50.21 -1.04 3.54
CA LEU A 346 50.53 -1.57 4.87
C LEU A 346 52.04 -1.70 5.02
N GLN A 347 52.53 -1.33 6.20
CA GLN A 347 53.94 -1.45 6.55
C GLN A 347 54.10 -2.28 7.82
N ALA A 348 54.97 -3.27 7.79
CA ALA A 348 55.42 -4.02 8.95
C ALA A 348 56.82 -3.56 9.35
N GLU A 349 57.00 -3.25 10.63
CA GLU A 349 58.32 -3.02 11.23
C GLU A 349 58.69 -4.20 12.09
N ILE A 350 59.89 -4.73 11.85
CA ILE A 350 60.45 -5.88 12.55
C ILE A 350 61.71 -5.39 13.25
N ILE A 351 61.74 -5.54 14.57
CA ILE A 351 62.89 -5.19 15.40
C ILE A 351 63.51 -6.47 15.94
N TYR A 352 64.78 -6.68 15.64
CA TYR A 352 65.58 -7.78 16.17
C TYR A 352 66.99 -7.26 16.49
N ASP A 353 67.47 -7.52 17.70
CA ASP A 353 68.80 -7.10 18.19
C ASP A 353 69.11 -5.60 17.94
N GLY A 354 68.12 -4.73 18.19
CA GLY A 354 68.22 -3.28 17.98
C GLY A 354 68.17 -2.82 16.51
N GLN A 355 68.16 -3.74 15.54
CA GLN A 355 68.04 -3.43 14.11
C GLN A 355 66.58 -3.35 13.68
N LEU A 356 66.25 -2.33 12.88
CA LEU A 356 64.91 -2.09 12.36
C LEU A 356 64.84 -2.47 10.88
N ILE A 357 64.00 -3.46 10.56
CA ILE A 357 63.69 -3.88 9.20
C ILE A 357 62.27 -3.40 8.89
N LYS A 358 62.10 -2.76 7.73
CA LYS A 358 60.81 -2.24 7.26
C LYS A 358 60.38 -2.99 6.01
N LEU A 359 59.19 -3.55 6.06
CA LEU A 359 58.55 -4.16 4.90
C LEU A 359 57.27 -3.39 4.58
N THR A 360 57.05 -3.10 3.30
CA THR A 360 55.85 -2.39 2.84
C THR A 360 55.21 -3.19 1.73
N THR A 361 53.87 -3.16 1.66
CA THR A 361 53.12 -3.72 0.53
C THR A 361 53.56 -3.06 -0.79
N THR A 362 53.46 -3.80 -1.88
CA THR A 362 53.81 -3.33 -3.23
C THR A 362 52.88 -2.23 -3.72
N GLY A 363 51.62 -2.25 -3.28
CA GLY A 363 50.62 -1.23 -3.57
C GLY A 363 49.71 -0.91 -2.37
N ALA A 364 48.56 -0.33 -2.68
CA ALA A 364 47.48 -0.12 -1.73
C ALA A 364 46.62 -1.39 -1.67
N ILE A 365 45.99 -1.67 -0.52
CA ILE A 365 45.12 -2.84 -0.38
C ILE A 365 43.89 -2.68 -1.27
N ASP A 366 43.67 -3.65 -2.16
CA ASP A 366 42.53 -3.66 -3.06
C ASP A 366 41.22 -3.97 -2.31
N PRO A 367 40.09 -3.37 -2.74
CA PRO A 367 38.78 -3.70 -2.20
C PRO A 367 38.34 -5.12 -2.58
N ALA A 368 37.48 -5.72 -1.77
CA ALA A 368 36.82 -6.98 -2.10
C ALA A 368 35.71 -6.75 -3.15
N ALA A 369 35.84 -7.37 -4.33
CA ALA A 369 34.89 -7.22 -5.43
C ALA A 369 33.44 -7.56 -5.01
N GLY A 370 32.51 -6.64 -5.25
CA GLY A 370 31.09 -6.82 -4.94
C GLY A 370 30.72 -6.80 -3.45
N LEU A 371 31.67 -6.53 -2.54
CA LEU A 371 31.38 -6.39 -1.10
C LEU A 371 30.51 -5.15 -0.82
N GLY A 372 30.80 -4.02 -1.47
CA GLY A 372 30.00 -2.79 -1.31
C GLY A 372 28.52 -3.01 -1.66
N ASN A 373 28.25 -3.60 -2.83
CA ASN A 373 26.88 -3.92 -3.26
C ASN A 373 26.17 -4.88 -2.28
N TYR A 374 26.92 -5.85 -1.73
CA TYR A 374 26.39 -6.76 -0.72
C TYR A 374 26.01 -6.02 0.57
N VAL A 375 26.86 -5.12 1.06
CA VAL A 375 26.58 -4.29 2.23
C VAL A 375 25.37 -3.37 1.98
N GLU A 376 25.26 -2.72 0.83
CA GLU A 376 24.08 -1.90 0.48
C GLU A 376 22.78 -2.70 0.50
N ALA A 377 22.81 -3.96 0.05
CA ALA A 377 21.64 -4.84 0.13
C ALA A 377 21.28 -5.19 1.59
N LEU A 378 22.28 -5.36 2.45
CA LEU A 378 22.09 -5.64 3.88
C LEU A 378 21.55 -4.43 4.66
N VAL A 379 21.96 -3.21 4.33
CA VAL A 379 21.50 -1.96 4.97
C VAL A 379 19.99 -1.75 4.87
N ARG A 380 19.36 -2.29 3.81
CA ARG A 380 17.90 -2.25 3.63
C ARG A 380 17.15 -3.07 4.69
N LYS A 381 17.82 -4.03 5.35
CA LYS A 381 17.27 -4.82 6.45
C LYS A 381 17.43 -4.08 7.78
N HIS A 382 16.48 -4.24 8.70
CA HIS A 382 16.53 -3.60 10.02
C HIS A 382 17.53 -4.27 11.00
N ASP A 383 17.71 -5.57 10.84
CA ASP A 383 18.62 -6.40 11.63
C ASP A 383 19.15 -7.52 10.72
N VAL A 384 20.45 -7.77 10.78
CA VAL A 384 21.13 -8.79 9.96
C VAL A 384 21.83 -9.77 10.88
N GLU A 385 21.66 -11.06 10.58
CA GLU A 385 22.17 -12.16 11.39
C GLU A 385 23.36 -12.82 10.68
N PHE A 386 24.43 -13.07 11.43
CA PHE A 386 25.61 -13.80 10.97
C PHE A 386 25.89 -14.96 11.92
N ASN A 387 26.12 -16.15 11.36
CA ASN A 387 26.61 -17.28 12.12
C ASN A 387 28.08 -17.05 12.45
N VAL A 388 28.41 -17.20 13.74
CA VAL A 388 29.77 -16.99 14.23
C VAL A 388 30.14 -18.02 15.28
N ILE A 389 31.44 -18.29 15.42
CA ILE A 389 32.01 -19.05 16.53
C ILE A 389 32.77 -18.05 17.42
N VAL A 390 32.56 -18.14 18.73
CA VAL A 390 33.31 -17.33 19.70
C VAL A 390 34.64 -18.04 19.96
N THR A 391 35.74 -17.48 19.47
CA THR A 391 37.09 -18.06 19.64
C THR A 391 37.79 -17.52 20.88
N GLN A 392 37.50 -16.29 21.27
CA GLN A 392 38.00 -15.69 22.51
C GLN A 392 36.92 -14.87 23.19
N MET A 393 36.94 -14.85 24.52
CA MET A 393 36.07 -14.05 25.36
C MET A 393 36.90 -13.43 26.48
N ASN A 394 36.93 -12.10 26.56
CA ASN A 394 37.76 -11.33 27.49
C ASN A 394 39.25 -11.70 27.45
N GLY A 395 39.76 -12.01 26.25
CA GLY A 395 41.16 -12.42 26.05
C GLY A 395 41.46 -13.87 26.42
N VAL A 396 40.47 -14.65 26.87
CA VAL A 396 40.61 -16.07 27.17
C VAL A 396 40.07 -16.89 25.99
N ASP A 397 40.86 -17.83 25.51
CA ASP A 397 40.48 -18.74 24.43
C ASP A 397 39.26 -19.59 24.84
N GLN A 398 38.32 -19.72 23.92
CA GLN A 398 37.09 -20.49 24.10
C GLN A 398 37.18 -21.77 23.25
N PRO A 399 37.32 -22.96 23.86
CA PRO A 399 37.46 -24.22 23.12
C PRO A 399 36.15 -24.74 22.52
N SER A 400 35.02 -24.05 22.77
CA SER A 400 33.70 -24.51 22.31
C SER A 400 33.42 -24.04 20.88
N GLU A 401 33.33 -24.98 19.94
CA GLU A 401 32.95 -24.73 18.54
C GLU A 401 31.42 -24.52 18.35
N SER A 402 30.70 -24.15 19.41
CA SER A 402 29.26 -23.93 19.30
C SER A 402 28.94 -22.72 18.41
N ILE A 403 27.98 -22.89 17.51
CA ILE A 403 27.50 -21.82 16.63
C ILE A 403 26.70 -20.81 17.45
N HIS A 404 27.06 -19.55 17.29
CA HIS A 404 26.41 -18.37 17.83
C HIS A 404 25.84 -17.53 16.68
N VAL A 405 24.93 -16.62 17.02
CA VAL A 405 24.38 -15.66 16.06
C VAL A 405 24.73 -14.25 16.51
N LEU A 406 25.45 -13.54 15.65
CA LEU A 406 25.72 -12.11 15.78
C LEU A 406 24.66 -11.33 15.00
N HIS A 407 23.96 -10.45 15.71
CA HIS A 407 23.00 -9.51 15.14
C HIS A 407 23.67 -8.16 15.00
N VAL A 408 23.60 -7.61 13.79
CA VAL A 408 24.04 -6.26 13.46
C VAL A 408 22.79 -5.49 13.02
N GLY A 409 22.22 -4.72 13.94
CA GLY A 409 21.00 -3.96 13.71
C GLY A 409 21.23 -2.46 13.82
N LYS A 410 20.27 -1.66 13.31
CA LYS A 410 20.43 -0.21 13.13
C LYS A 410 20.88 0.57 14.37
N MET A 411 20.60 0.10 15.58
CA MET A 411 20.92 0.81 16.83
C MET A 411 21.85 0.03 17.77
N ARG A 412 22.10 -1.25 17.51
CA ARG A 412 22.76 -2.14 18.47
C ARG A 412 23.36 -3.38 17.83
N MET A 413 24.31 -3.97 18.53
CA MET A 413 24.82 -5.31 18.25
C MET A 413 24.43 -6.28 19.37
N LYS A 414 24.14 -7.52 19.00
CA LYS A 414 23.76 -8.58 19.95
C LYS A 414 24.37 -9.91 19.57
N LEU A 415 24.99 -10.60 20.52
CA LEU A 415 25.48 -11.97 20.37
C LEU A 415 24.57 -12.94 21.13
N ARG A 416 24.15 -14.03 20.47
CA ARG A 416 23.29 -15.07 21.05
C ARG A 416 23.88 -16.46 20.88
N LYS A 417 23.55 -17.35 21.83
CA LYS A 417 23.68 -18.80 21.69
C LYS A 417 22.30 -19.43 21.87
N GLY A 418 21.71 -19.91 20.77
CA GLY A 418 20.31 -20.36 20.76
C GLY A 418 19.36 -19.23 21.20
N LYS A 419 18.57 -19.47 22.26
CA LYS A 419 17.64 -18.48 22.82
C LYS A 419 18.30 -17.50 23.80
N THR A 420 19.51 -17.79 24.28
CA THR A 420 20.20 -17.01 25.32
C THR A 420 21.00 -15.87 24.70
N ALA A 421 20.82 -14.65 25.20
CA ALA A 421 21.64 -13.50 24.83
C ALA A 421 22.92 -13.47 25.68
N ILE A 422 24.08 -13.53 25.03
CA ILE A 422 25.39 -13.44 25.69
C ILE A 422 25.76 -11.98 25.90
N ALA A 423 25.59 -11.17 24.85
CA ALA A 423 25.86 -9.74 24.88
C ALA A 423 24.82 -9.00 24.05
N LYS A 424 24.46 -7.80 24.48
CA LYS A 424 23.53 -6.92 23.78
C LYS A 424 23.87 -5.49 24.17
N GLU A 425 24.47 -4.75 23.26
CA GLU A 425 24.94 -3.39 23.53
C GLU A 425 24.52 -2.47 22.38
N TYR A 426 23.98 -1.31 22.74
CA TYR A 426 23.73 -0.23 21.79
C TYR A 426 25.07 0.34 21.33
N TYR A 427 25.10 0.90 20.12
CA TYR A 427 26.29 1.62 19.68
C TYR A 427 26.61 2.71 20.71
N SER A 428 27.89 2.85 21.04
CA SER A 428 28.39 3.88 21.96
C SER A 428 29.84 4.22 21.62
N SER A 429 30.32 5.37 22.08
CA SER A 429 31.72 5.80 21.89
C SER A 429 32.74 4.89 22.60
N ALA A 430 32.31 4.10 23.58
CA ALA A 430 33.16 3.13 24.27
C ALA A 430 33.23 1.77 23.54
N MET A 431 32.34 1.52 22.57
CA MET A 431 32.33 0.29 21.79
C MET A 431 33.47 0.33 20.77
N GLN A 432 34.18 -0.78 20.60
CA GLN A 432 35.21 -0.92 19.56
C GLN A 432 34.94 -2.14 18.70
N LEU A 433 35.21 -2.00 17.41
CA LEU A 433 35.02 -3.06 16.43
C LEU A 433 36.00 -2.93 15.26
N CYS A 434 36.76 -3.99 15.03
CA CYS A 434 37.71 -4.09 13.92
C CYS A 434 37.97 -5.54 13.54
N GLY A 435 38.74 -5.73 12.46
CA GLY A 435 39.37 -7.02 12.20
C GLY A 435 40.24 -7.49 13.36
N VAL A 436 40.34 -8.81 13.60
CA VAL A 436 41.25 -9.32 14.63
C VAL A 436 42.71 -9.02 14.27
N ARG A 437 43.49 -8.59 15.26
CA ARG A 437 44.91 -8.19 15.10
C ARG A 437 45.90 -9.24 15.65
N GLY A 438 45.36 -10.31 16.26
CA GLY A 438 46.10 -11.32 17.04
C GLY A 438 46.81 -12.42 16.25
N GLY A 439 46.91 -12.31 14.91
CA GLY A 439 47.62 -13.26 14.04
C GLY A 439 46.92 -14.61 13.88
N GLY A 440 47.43 -15.42 12.94
CA GLY A 440 46.91 -16.76 12.60
C GLY A 440 46.12 -16.82 11.30
N ASN A 441 45.97 -18.03 10.74
CA ASN A 441 45.33 -18.24 9.43
C ASN A 441 43.84 -17.86 9.43
N ALA A 442 43.17 -17.93 10.59
CA ALA A 442 41.77 -17.58 10.75
C ALA A 442 41.54 -16.05 10.90
N ALA A 443 42.59 -15.23 10.92
CA ALA A 443 42.46 -13.80 11.19
C ALA A 443 41.61 -13.05 10.13
N ALA A 444 41.62 -13.52 8.88
CA ALA A 444 40.81 -12.94 7.80
C ALA A 444 39.30 -13.17 7.99
N GLN A 445 38.93 -14.23 8.71
CA GLN A 445 37.55 -14.62 9.01
C GLN A 445 37.09 -14.13 10.39
N ALA A 446 37.99 -13.56 11.20
CA ALA A 446 37.68 -13.16 12.56
C ALA A 446 37.64 -11.63 12.74
N LEU A 447 36.71 -11.17 13.58
CA LEU A 447 36.65 -9.79 14.07
C LEU A 447 36.79 -9.74 15.58
N PHE A 448 37.28 -8.60 16.07
CA PHE A 448 37.31 -8.25 17.47
C PHE A 448 36.18 -7.26 17.76
N TRP A 449 35.38 -7.56 18.79
CA TRP A 449 34.31 -6.69 19.28
C TRP A 449 34.46 -6.47 20.78
N LEU A 450 34.77 -5.23 21.17
CA LEU A 450 34.65 -4.76 22.55
C LEU A 450 33.25 -4.15 22.70
N ALA A 451 32.32 -4.89 23.29
CA ALA A 451 30.95 -4.44 23.43
C ALA A 451 30.82 -3.32 24.48
N LYS A 452 31.56 -3.47 25.59
CA LYS A 452 31.71 -2.48 26.67
C LYS A 452 32.98 -2.75 27.45
N LYS A 453 33.35 -1.83 28.33
CA LYS A 453 34.49 -2.03 29.24
C LYS A 453 34.33 -3.34 30.04
N GLY A 454 35.34 -4.21 29.98
CA GLY A 454 35.32 -5.52 30.64
C GLY A 454 34.57 -6.62 29.87
N PHE A 455 34.07 -6.34 28.66
CA PHE A 455 33.47 -7.35 27.80
C PHE A 455 33.96 -7.23 26.35
N SER A 456 34.89 -8.11 25.97
CA SER A 456 35.37 -8.26 24.58
C SER A 456 35.21 -9.69 24.10
N VAL A 457 35.02 -9.85 22.78
CA VAL A 457 34.94 -11.15 22.13
C VAL A 457 35.66 -11.13 20.79
N VAL A 458 36.22 -12.27 20.41
CA VAL A 458 36.68 -12.52 19.04
C VAL A 458 35.71 -13.50 18.40
N LEU A 459 35.16 -13.10 17.25
CA LEU A 459 34.12 -13.83 16.53
C LEU A 459 34.67 -14.26 15.17
N ALA A 460 34.71 -15.57 14.91
CA ALA A 460 35.04 -16.13 13.61
C ALA A 460 33.76 -16.36 12.79
N PHE A 461 33.76 -15.94 11.53
CA PHE A 461 32.64 -16.03 10.59
C PHE A 461 32.80 -17.22 9.66
N GLU A 462 31.71 -17.59 8.99
CA GLU A 462 31.74 -18.62 7.93
C GLU A 462 32.61 -18.21 6.73
N SER A 463 32.73 -16.91 6.45
CA SER A 463 33.57 -16.39 5.37
C SER A 463 34.22 -15.04 5.70
N GLU A 464 35.32 -14.73 5.01
CA GLU A 464 35.97 -13.41 5.07
C GLU A 464 35.04 -12.32 4.55
N ARG A 465 34.17 -12.66 3.59
CA ARG A 465 33.15 -11.75 3.06
C ARG A 465 32.15 -11.36 4.13
N ASP A 466 31.64 -12.31 4.92
CA ASP A 466 30.68 -12.05 5.99
C ASP A 466 31.32 -11.25 7.13
N ARG A 467 32.56 -11.60 7.51
CA ARG A 467 33.34 -10.83 8.49
C ARG A 467 33.45 -9.36 8.08
N ASN A 468 33.88 -9.10 6.84
CA ASN A 468 34.05 -7.73 6.36
C ASN A 468 32.72 -7.01 6.16
N ALA A 469 31.67 -7.71 5.71
CA ALA A 469 30.32 -7.16 5.60
C ALA A 469 29.75 -6.76 6.97
N ALA A 470 29.92 -7.60 7.99
CA ALA A 470 29.49 -7.31 9.36
C ALA A 470 30.22 -6.09 9.94
N ILE A 471 31.53 -5.96 9.70
CA ILE A 471 32.30 -4.77 10.12
C ILE A 471 31.76 -3.51 9.43
N MET A 472 31.64 -3.52 8.10
CA MET A 472 31.16 -2.36 7.35
C MET A 472 29.73 -1.97 7.72
N LEU A 473 28.84 -2.96 7.89
CA LEU A 473 27.45 -2.75 8.27
C LEU A 473 27.33 -2.16 9.68
N ALA A 474 28.08 -2.71 10.64
CA ALA A 474 28.07 -2.21 12.02
C ALA A 474 28.60 -0.77 12.09
N ARG A 475 29.68 -0.45 11.35
CA ARG A 475 30.21 0.91 11.27
C ARG A 475 29.21 1.89 10.67
N ARG A 476 28.50 1.49 9.61
CA ARG A 476 27.47 2.32 8.99
C ARG A 476 26.29 2.59 9.91
N PHE A 477 25.75 1.57 10.58
CA PHE A 477 24.67 1.77 11.52
C PHE A 477 25.09 2.57 12.76
N ALA A 478 26.32 2.40 13.23
CA ALA A 478 26.88 3.26 14.28
C ALA A 478 27.01 4.71 13.82
N PHE A 479 27.47 4.93 12.57
CA PHE A 479 27.56 6.26 11.97
C PHE A 479 26.19 6.95 11.87
N ASP A 480 25.14 6.21 11.46
CA ASP A 480 23.75 6.71 11.46
C ASP A 480 23.26 7.10 12.88
N CYS A 481 23.88 6.55 13.92
CA CYS A 481 23.66 6.91 15.32
C CYS A 481 24.62 8.01 15.83
N ASN A 482 25.36 8.68 14.95
CA ASN A 482 26.41 9.66 15.27
C ASN A 482 27.56 9.09 16.12
N ILE A 483 27.89 7.81 15.92
CA ILE A 483 28.94 7.11 16.66
C ILE A 483 30.01 6.60 15.70
N MET A 484 31.25 6.99 15.96
CA MET A 484 32.41 6.50 15.22
C MET A 484 32.88 5.17 15.79
N LEU A 485 32.36 4.07 15.24
CA LEU A 485 32.76 2.72 15.62
C LEU A 485 34.05 2.32 14.89
N ALA A 486 35.13 2.13 15.63
CA ALA A 486 36.46 1.80 15.09
C ALA A 486 37.20 0.80 15.99
N GLY A 487 38.36 0.32 15.55
CA GLY A 487 39.23 -0.50 16.39
C GLY A 487 39.95 0.32 17.47
N PRO A 488 40.66 -0.35 18.40
CA PRO A 488 41.50 0.33 19.38
C PRO A 488 42.49 1.27 18.70
N ASP A 489 42.50 2.54 19.13
CA ASP A 489 43.38 3.62 18.69
C ASP A 489 43.34 3.96 17.18
N ASP A 490 42.34 3.47 16.45
CA ASP A 490 42.16 3.82 15.05
C ASP A 490 41.75 5.28 14.90
N ARG A 491 42.46 6.02 14.05
CA ARG A 491 42.09 7.38 13.65
C ARG A 491 41.25 7.31 12.39
N THR A 492 40.00 7.70 12.46
CA THR A 492 39.21 7.99 11.27
C THR A 492 39.48 9.43 10.86
N SER A 493 39.82 9.66 9.60
CA SER A 493 39.97 11.01 9.03
C SER A 493 38.62 11.74 9.08
N LEU A 494 38.32 12.36 10.22
CA LEU A 494 37.36 13.44 10.35
C LEU A 494 38.12 14.71 10.02
N GLU A 495 38.13 15.09 8.74
CA GLU A 495 38.47 16.45 8.28
C GLU A 495 38.19 16.53 6.78
N THR A 496 36.97 16.94 6.42
CA THR A 496 36.70 18.07 5.51
C THR A 496 35.26 18.50 5.66
#